data_AF-A0A7Z0N1M5-F1
#
_entry.id   AF-A0A7Z0N1M5-F1
#
_cell.length_a   1.000
_cell.length_b   1.000
_cell.length_c   1.000
_cell.angle_alpha   90.00
_cell.angle_beta   90.00
_cell.angle_gamma   90.00
#
_symmetry.space_group_name_H-M   'P 1'
#
loop_
_entity.id
_entity.type
_entity.pdbx_description
1 polymer ?
#
loop_
_entity_poly.entity_id
_entity_poly.type
_entity_poly.pdbx_seq_one_letter_code
_entity_poly.pdbx_strand_id
1 'polypeptide(L)' 'MTTWYILPNGNIKHTNGLELQPEKDWFPTPESMEIFAEQERGQGASEIQIIKYMMDLARDGERWVQENLA' A
#
# COMPACT_ATOMS: atom_id res chain seq x y z
N MET A 1 14.32 -8.37 -3.92
CA MET A 1 14.16 -6.91 -4.08
C MET A 1 13.09 -6.50 -3.09
N THR A 2 13.34 -5.52 -2.23
CA THR A 2 12.34 -5.02 -1.28
C THR A 2 11.33 -4.19 -2.06
N THR A 3 10.08 -4.67 -2.12
CA THR A 3 8.94 -4.03 -2.80
C THR A 3 8.39 -2.82 -2.05
N TRP A 4 8.88 -2.59 -0.82
CA TRP A 4 8.49 -1.51 0.08
C TRP A 4 9.70 -0.63 0.38
N TYR A 5 9.46 0.67 0.54
CA TYR A 5 10.49 1.65 0.89
C TYR A 5 9.91 2.80 1.73
N ILE A 6 10.77 3.42 2.55
CA ILE A 6 10.41 4.57 3.38
C ILE A 6 10.60 5.86 2.59
N LEU A 7 9.60 6.73 2.63
CA LEU A 7 9.61 8.07 2.05
C LEU A 7 10.24 9.09 3.02
N PRO A 8 10.73 10.24 2.53
CA PRO A 8 11.32 11.29 3.38
C PRO A 8 10.37 11.85 4.46
N ASN A 9 9.06 11.71 4.27
CA ASN A 9 8.04 12.12 5.23
C ASN A 9 7.72 11.04 6.29
N GLY A 10 8.44 9.91 6.29
CA GLY A 10 8.22 8.80 7.22
C GLY A 10 7.18 7.77 6.77
N ASN A 11 6.49 8.01 5.65
CA ASN A 11 5.51 7.06 5.10
C ASN A 11 6.19 5.85 4.46
N ILE A 12 5.46 4.74 4.35
CA ILE A 12 5.94 3.53 3.70
C ILE A 12 5.17 3.35 2.40
N LYS A 13 5.88 3.18 1.28
CA LYS A 13 5.29 3.09 -0.04
C LYS A 13 5.63 1.78 -0.72
N HIS A 14 4.62 1.16 -1.34
CA HIS A 14 4.78 0.02 -2.23
C HIS A 14 5.06 0.49 -3.66
N THR A 15 5.77 -0.32 -4.45
CA THR A 15 6.01 -0.03 -5.88
C THR A 15 4.73 0.13 -6.70
N ASN A 16 3.61 -0.42 -6.23
CA ASN A 16 2.30 -0.31 -6.88
C ASN A 16 1.56 0.99 -6.54
N GLY A 17 2.20 1.92 -5.82
CA GLY A 17 1.64 3.24 -5.54
C GLY A 17 0.92 3.36 -4.19
N LEU A 18 0.60 2.26 -3.52
CA LEU A 18 0.01 2.27 -2.17
C LEU A 18 0.97 2.91 -1.16
N GLU A 19 0.48 3.89 -0.40
CA GLU A 19 1.26 4.62 0.60
C GLU A 19 0.57 4.53 1.98
N LEU A 20 1.35 4.13 3.00
CA LEU A 20 0.91 3.91 4.37
C LEU A 20 1.54 4.94 5.30
N GLN A 21 0.79 5.43 6.30
CA GLN A 21 1.27 6.40 7.29
C GLN A 21 1.48 5.72 8.67
N PRO A 22 2.71 5.39 9.07
CA PRO A 22 2.94 4.66 10.33
C PRO A 22 2.43 5.40 11.58
N GLU A 23 2.47 6.74 11.58
CA GLU A 23 2.23 7.58 12.76
C GLU A 23 0.76 7.93 13.03
N LYS A 24 -0.13 7.76 12.04
CA LYS A 24 -1.53 8.21 12.15
C LYS A 24 -2.54 7.08 12.15
N ASP A 25 -2.27 6.02 11.40
CA ASP A 25 -3.07 4.80 11.32
C ASP A 25 -2.39 3.93 10.26
N TRP A 26 -2.31 2.61 10.45
CA TRP A 26 -1.88 1.67 9.40
C TRP A 26 -2.76 1.65 8.13
N PHE A 27 -3.66 2.64 7.98
CA PHE A 27 -4.55 2.78 6.86
C PHE A 27 -3.93 3.68 5.78
N PRO A 28 -4.00 3.27 4.51
CA PRO A 28 -3.65 4.12 3.39
C PRO A 28 -4.50 5.39 3.34
N THR A 29 -3.96 6.48 2.77
CA THR A 29 -4.77 7.71 2.62
C THR A 29 -5.86 7.52 1.57
N PRO A 30 -6.99 8.24 1.68
CA PRO A 30 -8.03 8.23 0.65
C PRO A 30 -7.48 8.48 -0.76
N GLU A 31 -6.57 9.44 -0.92
CA GLU A 31 -5.96 9.77 -2.21
C GLU A 31 -5.10 8.62 -2.75
N SER A 32 -4.32 7.96 -1.88
CA SER A 32 -3.49 6.82 -2.30
C SER A 32 -4.32 5.60 -2.69
N MET A 33 -5.45 5.38 -2.01
CA MET A 33 -6.39 4.31 -2.34
C MET A 33 -7.07 4.57 -3.69
N GLU A 34 -7.49 5.81 -3.97
CA GLU A 34 -8.13 6.16 -5.24
C GLU A 34 -7.15 6.01 -6.41
N ILE A 35 -5.91 6.50 -6.27
CA ILE A 35 -4.87 6.36 -7.30
C ILE A 35 -4.60 4.88 -7.60
N PHE A 36 -4.49 4.05 -6.56
CA PHE A 36 -4.32 2.60 -6.72
C PHE A 36 -5.53 1.98 -7.43
N ALA A 37 -6.76 2.30 -7.01
CA ALA A 37 -7.97 1.76 -7.60
C ALA A 37 -8.15 2.19 -9.07
N GLU A 38 -7.80 3.42 -9.43
CA GLU A 38 -7.79 3.87 -10.83
C GLU A 38 -6.81 3.07 -11.69
N GLN A 39 -5.60 2.80 -11.20
CA GLN A 39 -4.59 2.02 -11.92
C GLN A 39 -5.04 0.58 -12.14
N GLU A 40 -5.63 -0.05 -11.12
CA GLU A 40 -6.12 -1.43 -11.23
C GLU A 40 -7.37 -1.52 -12.10
N ARG A 41 -8.28 -0.54 -12.04
CA ARG A 41 -9.41 -0.41 -12.98
C ARG A 41 -8.90 -0.29 -14.43
N GLY A 42 -7.85 0.52 -14.65
CA GLY A 42 -7.20 0.65 -15.95
C GLY A 42 -6.58 -0.66 -16.48
N GLN A 43 -6.27 -1.61 -15.59
CA GLN A 43 -5.80 -2.96 -15.92
C GLN A 43 -6.94 -3.98 -16.05
N GLY A 44 -8.20 -3.56 -15.89
CA GLY A 44 -9.38 -4.42 -16.01
C GLY A 44 -9.72 -5.22 -14.75
N ALA A 45 -9.15 -4.86 -13.59
CA ALA A 45 -9.52 -5.49 -12.32
C ALA A 45 -10.94 -5.10 -11.90
N SER A 46 -11.69 -6.06 -11.35
CA SER A 46 -12.97 -5.80 -10.69
C SER A 46 -12.77 -5.19 -9.31
N GLU A 47 -13.77 -4.45 -8.81
CA GLU A 47 -13.73 -3.84 -7.46
C GLU A 47 -13.37 -4.83 -6.35
N ILE A 48 -13.90 -6.07 -6.42
CA ILE A 48 -13.58 -7.11 -5.43
C ILE A 48 -12.10 -7.51 -5.50
N GLN A 49 -11.53 -7.60 -6.70
CA GLN A 49 -10.10 -7.90 -6.87
C GLN A 49 -9.22 -6.75 -6.36
N ILE A 50 -9.61 -5.50 -6.63
CA ILE A 50 -8.92 -4.30 -6.16
C ILE A 50 -8.89 -4.28 -4.62
N ILE A 51 -10.04 -4.47 -3.98
CA ILE A 51 -10.16 -4.53 -2.53
C ILE A 51 -9.29 -5.65 -1.97
N LYS A 52 -9.36 -6.86 -2.55
CA LYS A 52 -8.54 -7.99 -2.12
C LYS A 52 -7.04 -7.67 -2.23
N TYR A 53 -6.60 -7.10 -3.34
CA TYR A 53 -5.19 -6.72 -3.52
C TYR A 53 -4.74 -5.67 -2.52
N MET A 54 -5.58 -4.69 -2.23
CA MET A 54 -5.28 -3.68 -1.23
C MET A 54 -5.12 -4.29 0.17
N MET A 55 -5.97 -5.26 0.54
CA MET A 55 -5.86 -5.99 1.81
C MET A 55 -4.61 -6.88 1.87
N ASP A 56 -4.29 -7.58 0.77
CA ASP A 56 -3.08 -8.41 0.67
C ASP A 56 -1.82 -7.54 0.81
N LEU A 57 -1.79 -6.37 0.14
CA LEU A 57 -0.69 -5.41 0.23
C LEU A 57 -0.54 -4.84 1.65
N ALA A 58 -1.64 -4.48 2.33
CA ALA A 58 -1.55 -4.00 3.71
C ALA A 58 -0.90 -5.03 4.64
N ARG A 59 -1.27 -6.32 4.51
CA ARG A 59 -0.68 -7.42 5.28
C ARG A 59 0.80 -7.65 4.96
N ASP A 60 1.16 -7.55 3.68
CA ASP A 60 2.55 -7.70 3.25
C ASP A 60 3.41 -6.53 3.74
N GLY A 61 2.85 -5.33 3.78
CA GLY A 61 3.48 -4.14 4.37
C GLY A 61 3.73 -4.31 5.87
N GLU A 62 2.74 -4.78 6.64
CA GLU A 62 2.90 -5.11 8.06
C GLU A 62 4.07 -6.07 8.29
N ARG A 63 4.12 -7.17 7.53
CA ARG A 63 5.20 -8.15 7.67
C ARG A 63 6.56 -7.54 7.35
N TRP A 64 6.65 -6.77 6.28
CA TRP A 64 7.90 -6.11 5.91
C TRP A 64 8.39 -5.16 7.00
N VAL A 65 7.49 -4.37 7.62
CA VAL A 65 7.82 -3.50 8.76
C VAL A 65 8.39 -4.31 9.93
N GLN A 66 7.74 -5.42 10.32
CA GLN A 66 8.21 -6.28 11.40
C GLN A 66 9.60 -6.86 11.14
N GLU A 67 9.90 -7.20 9.88
CA GLU A 67 11.17 -7.81 9.49
C GLU A 67 12.32 -6.81 9.32
N ASN A 68 12.03 -5.53 9.07
CA ASN A 68 13.03 -4.54 8.63
C ASN A 68 13.15 -3.31 9.53
N LEU A 69 12.17 -3.03 10.39
CA LEU A 69 12.14 -1.84 11.25
C LEU A 69 12.09 -2.17 12.75
N ALA A 70 12.18 -3.44 13.13
CA ALA A 70 12.26 -3.91 14.52
C ALA A 70 13.70 -4.07 15.02
#